data_AF-A0A445AT22-F1
#
_entry.id   AF-A0A445AT22-F1
#
_cell.length_a   1.000
_cell.length_b   1.000
_cell.length_c   1.000
_cell.angle_alpha   90.00
_cell.angle_beta   90.00
_cell.angle_gamma   90.00
#
_symmetry.space_group_name_H-M   'P 1'
#
loop_
_entity.id
_entity.type
_entity.pdbx_description
1 polymer ?
#
loop_
_entity_poly.entity_id
_entity_poly.type
_entity_poly.pdbx_seq_one_letter_code
_entity_poly.pdbx_strand_id
1 'polypeptide(L)' 'MKVRKHFDDLIPTNISVTDYDGVSTPAKGLVTLQVQVRSSSRTTVFVVFSSKASYNTLLGRDSIHGVGVVPSTVHKKN' A
#
# COMPACT_ATOMS: atom_id res chain seq x y z
N MET A 1 -9.90 -2.98 4.64
CA MET A 1 -9.23 -4.24 4.28
C MET A 1 -8.46 -4.72 5.50
N LYS A 2 -8.73 -5.92 6.01
CA LYS A 2 -8.02 -6.47 7.17
C LYS A 2 -7.08 -7.56 6.67
N VAL A 3 -5.78 -7.36 6.84
CA VAL A 3 -4.76 -8.32 6.45
C VAL A 3 -4.51 -9.26 7.63
N ARG A 4 -4.39 -10.57 7.38
CA ARG A 4 -4.00 -11.56 8.40
C ARG A 4 -2.47 -11.60 8.52
N LYS A 5 -1.87 -10.49 8.92
CA LYS A 5 -0.43 -10.35 9.19
C LYS A 5 -0.24 -9.52 10.46
N HIS A 6 0.68 -9.96 11.33
CA HIS A 6 1.06 -9.26 12.56
C HIS A 6 2.30 -8.40 12.33
N PHE A 7 2.63 -7.53 13.30
CA PHE A 7 3.86 -6.72 13.23
C PHE A 7 5.13 -7.59 13.21
N ASP A 8 5.09 -8.77 13.84
CA ASP A 8 6.22 -9.71 13.85
C ASP A 8 6.45 -10.38 12.48
N ASP A 9 5.47 -10.31 11.58
CA ASP A 9 5.60 -10.82 10.21
C ASP A 9 6.29 -9.81 9.27
N LEU A 10 6.60 -8.61 9.75
CA LEU A 10 7.22 -7.57 8.94
C LEU A 10 8.71 -7.83 8.76
N ILE A 11 9.18 -7.68 7.53
CA ILE A 11 10.60 -7.73 7.22
C ILE A 11 11.21 -6.36 7.58
N PRO A 12 12.25 -6.31 8.43
CA PRO A 12 12.93 -5.06 8.76
C PRO A 12 13.47 -4.35 7.51
N THR A 13 13.44 -3.02 7.52
CA THR A 13 13.93 -2.22 6.40
C THR A 13 14.43 -0.86 6.88
N ASN A 14 15.30 -0.24 6.09
CA ASN A 14 15.81 1.12 6.30
C ASN A 14 15.09 2.16 5.42
N ILE A 15 13.99 1.77 4.76
CA ILE A 15 13.19 2.67 3.93
C ILE A 15 12.44 3.69 4.81
N SER A 16 12.41 4.94 4.36
CA SER A 16 11.54 5.98 4.90
C SER A 16 10.63 6.52 3.81
N VAL A 17 9.40 6.87 4.17
CA VAL A 17 8.41 7.50 3.29
C VAL A 17 8.35 8.98 3.60
N THR A 18 8.57 9.82 2.60
CA THR A 18 8.44 11.28 2.73
C THR A 18 7.10 11.71 2.15
N ASP A 19 6.30 12.45 2.94
CA ASP A 19 5.03 13.01 2.48
C ASP A 19 5.22 14.33 1.71
N TYR A 20 4.10 14.94 1.29
CA TYR A 20 4.12 16.18 0.53
C TYR A 20 4.57 17.41 1.36
N ASP A 21 4.45 17.34 2.69
CA ASP A 21 4.94 18.35 3.62
C ASP A 21 6.46 18.18 3.89
N GLY A 22 7.09 17.18 3.27
CA GLY A 22 8.51 16.89 3.41
C GLY A 22 8.85 16.10 4.68
N VAL A 23 7.85 15.63 5.43
CA VAL A 23 8.08 14.86 6.65
C VAL A 23 8.43 13.43 6.29
N SER A 24 9.62 13.00 6.70
CA SER A 24 10.09 11.63 6.50
C SER A 24 9.72 10.74 7.68
N THR A 25 8.96 9.67 7.39
CA THR A 25 8.54 8.66 8.38
C THR A 25 9.24 7.33 8.08
N PRO A 26 10.02 6.77 9.03
CA PRO A 26 10.59 5.44 8.88
C PRO A 26 9.50 4.38 8.70
N ALA A 27 9.73 3.44 7.79
CA ALA A 27 8.86 2.29 7.63
C ALA A 27 8.97 1.38 8.86
N LYS A 28 7.84 0.80 9.27
CA LYS A 28 7.79 -0.29 10.26
C LYS A 28 8.36 -1.59 9.70
N GLY A 29 8.31 -1.74 8.39
CA GLY A 29 8.81 -2.92 7.69
C GLY A 29 8.13 -3.14 6.35
N LEU A 30 8.49 -4.24 5.71
CA LEU A 30 7.89 -4.69 4.46
C LEU A 30 6.95 -5.87 4.72
N VAL A 31 5.87 -5.94 3.95
CA VAL A 31 4.98 -7.10 3.94
C VAL A 31 4.68 -7.52 2.51
N THR A 32 4.80 -8.82 2.23
CA THR A 32 4.42 -9.41 0.96
C THR A 32 3.00 -9.95 1.05
N LEU A 33 2.11 -9.45 0.19
CA LEU A 33 0.70 -9.82 0.16
C LEU A 33 0.27 -10.24 -1.25
N GLN A 34 -0.60 -11.24 -1.34
CA GLN A 34 -1.36 -11.45 -2.57
C GLN A 34 -2.50 -10.44 -2.64
N VAL A 35 -2.52 -9.66 -3.71
CA VAL A 35 -3.57 -8.69 -4.01
C VAL A 35 -4.40 -9.24 -5.15
N GLN A 36 -5.69 -9.46 -4.88
CA GLN A 36 -6.64 -9.83 -5.90
C GLN A 36 -7.42 -8.59 -6.36
N VAL A 37 -7.35 -8.33 -7.67
CA VAL A 37 -8.13 -7.29 -8.34
C VAL A 37 -8.96 -7.97 -9.41
N ARG A 38 -10.28 -8.03 -9.19
CA ARG A 38 -11.21 -8.81 -10.01
C ARG A 38 -10.76 -10.28 -10.09
N SER A 39 -10.48 -10.78 -11.30
CA SER A 39 -10.02 -12.14 -11.58
C SER A 39 -8.50 -12.28 -11.60
N SER A 40 -7.74 -11.20 -11.38
CA SER A 40 -6.27 -11.24 -11.38
C SER A 40 -5.72 -11.21 -9.95
N SER A 41 -4.80 -12.13 -9.63
CA SER A 41 -4.07 -12.12 -8.36
C SER A 41 -2.59 -11.84 -8.61
N ARG A 42 -1.98 -10.98 -7.79
CA ARG A 42 -0.56 -10.63 -7.86
C ARG A 42 0.07 -10.54 -6.48
N THR A 43 1.24 -11.14 -6.33
CA THR A 43 2.08 -10.95 -5.15
C THR A 43 2.73 -9.57 -5.21
N THR A 44 2.48 -8.73 -4.23
CA THR A 44 2.99 -7.35 -4.15
C THR A 44 3.64 -7.11 -2.79
N VAL A 45 4.79 -6.42 -2.80
CA VAL A 45 5.46 -5.97 -1.58
C VAL A 45 4.92 -4.58 -1.21
N PHE A 46 4.54 -4.42 0.04
CA PHE A 46 4.08 -3.16 0.61
C PHE A 46 5.07 -2.65 1.64
N VAL A 47 5.25 -1.33 1.66
CA VAL A 47 5.92 -0.63 2.75
C VAL A 47 4.86 -0.27 3.79
N VAL A 48 5.07 -0.69 5.04
CA VAL A 48 4.14 -0.41 6.15
C VAL A 48 4.68 0.75 6.97
N PHE A 49 3.89 1.80 7.15
CA PHE A 49 4.25 2.95 7.98
C PHE A 49 3.02 3.48 8.74
N SER A 50 3.24 4.21 9.83
CA SER A 50 2.15 4.89 10.55
C SER A 50 1.71 6.13 9.78
N SER A 51 0.41 6.31 9.57
CA SER A 51 -0.15 7.53 8.98
C SER A 51 -1.48 7.88 9.64
N LYS A 52 -1.82 9.17 9.66
CA LYS A 52 -3.16 9.68 10.04
C LYS A 52 -4.13 9.74 8.85
N ALA A 53 -3.74 9.21 7.69
CA ALA A 53 -4.57 9.24 6.49
C ALA A 53 -5.91 8.50 6.66
N SER A 54 -6.95 8.96 5.96
CA SER A 54 -8.26 8.30 5.88
C SER A 54 -8.26 7.02 5.01
N TYR A 55 -7.11 6.68 4.43
CA TYR A 55 -6.92 5.50 3.58
C TYR A 55 -5.89 4.55 4.22
N ASN A 56 -6.13 3.25 4.08
CA ASN A 56 -5.28 2.21 4.65
C ASN A 56 -4.18 1.71 3.69
N THR A 57 -4.24 2.09 2.41
CA THR A 57 -3.31 1.60 1.39
C THR A 57 -3.22 2.57 0.22
N LEU A 58 -2.04 2.68 -0.36
CA LEU A 58 -1.76 3.46 -1.55
C LEU A 58 -1.16 2.52 -2.59
N LEU A 59 -1.75 2.46 -3.79
CA LEU A 59 -1.22 1.71 -4.92
C LEU A 59 -0.67 2.70 -5.94
N GLY A 60 0.63 2.60 -6.21
CA GLY A 60 1.28 3.40 -7.24
C GLY A 60 0.82 3.01 -8.64
N ARG A 61 1.16 3.84 -9.63
CA ARG A 61 0.81 3.64 -11.04
C ARG A 61 1.25 2.28 -11.58
N ASP A 62 2.46 1.82 -11.22
CA ASP A 62 3.01 0.55 -11.72
C ASP A 62 2.15 -0.65 -11.29
N SER A 63 1.59 -0.60 -10.07
CA SER A 63 0.66 -1.63 -9.58
C SER A 63 -0.65 -1.61 -10.37
N ILE A 64 -1.17 -0.42 -10.68
CA ILE A 64 -2.43 -0.24 -11.42
C ILE A 64 -2.29 -0.65 -12.88
N HIS A 65 -1.25 -0.17 -13.57
CA HIS A 65 -0.95 -0.52 -14.96
C HIS A 65 -0.65 -2.01 -15.11
N GLY A 66 0.03 -2.61 -14.13
CA GLY A 66 0.30 -4.05 -14.12
C GLY A 66 -0.98 -4.88 -14.24
N VAL A 67 -2.12 -4.43 -13.70
CA VAL A 67 -3.40 -5.17 -13.75
C VAL A 67 -4.22 -4.82 -15.00
N GLY A 68 -3.76 -3.88 -15.85
CA GLY A 68 -4.50 -3.46 -17.05
C GLY A 68 -5.80 -2.71 -16.75
N VAL A 69 -5.90 -2.11 -15.56
CA VAL A 69 -7.10 -1.37 -15.13
C VAL A 69 -6.98 0.08 -15.57
N VAL A 70 -8.02 0.59 -16.21
CA VAL A 70 -8.20 2.04 -16.43
C VAL A 70 -8.90 2.62 -15.18
N PRO A 71 -8.29 3.58 -14.47
CA PRO A 71 -8.94 4.20 -13.32
C PRO A 71 -10.20 4.95 -13.76
N SER A 72 -11.36 4.61 -13.18
CA SER A 72 -12.53 5.48 -13.22
C SER A 72 -12.60 6.27 -11.92
N THR A 73 -12.76 7.58 -12.01
CA THR A 73 -12.87 8.44 -10.82
C THR A 73 -14.28 8.35 -10.26
N VAL A 74 -14.46 7.56 -9.21
CA VAL A 74 -15.65 7.67 -8.35
C VAL A 74 -15.23 8.35 -7.07
N HIS A 75 -15.48 9.66 -6.99
CA HIS A 75 -15.31 10.40 -5.74
C HIS A 75 -16.47 10.05 -4.80
N LYS A 76 -16.20 9.21 -3.80
CA LYS A 76 -17.17 8.94 -2.75
C LYS A 76 -17.15 10.12 -1.76
N LYS A 77 -18.04 11.08 -1.99
CA LYS A 77 -18.30 12.17 -1.05
C LYS A 77 -18.98 11.56 0.18
N ASN A 78 -18.38 11.76 1.34
CA ASN A 78 -19.03 11.51 2.62
C ASN A 78 -19.71 12.78 3.09
#